data_AF-A0A319DBI6-F1
#
_entry.id   AF-A0A319DBI6-F1
#
_cell.length_a   1.000
_cell.length_b   1.000
_cell.length_c   1.000
_cell.angle_alpha   90.00
_cell.angle_beta   90.00
_cell.angle_gamma   90.00
#
_symmetry.space_group_name_H-M   'P 1'
#
loop_
_entity.id
_entity.type
_entity.pdbx_description
1 polymer ?
#
loop_
_entity_poly.entity_id
_entity_poly.type
_entity_poly.pdbx_seq_one_letter_code
_entity_poly.pdbx_strand_id
1 'polypeptide(L)'
;MRSTATLFVAALAAATVQATAPTCSADDKCPEDYPCCYSGQCGVGTYCLGGCNPLESYSLNSCAPEPICKNETYTFTTLDNAVLYDHYLGNASEYDWAYSGYPLIKNDSLWLTMPNGTTGSLYMLNHYIWYGKISASIKSSRTGGVVTGFILMSDDSDEIDYEWVGYNLTSVQTDFYFQGIDNCT
;
A
#
# COMPACT_ATOMS: atom_id res chain seq x y z
N MET A 1 54.90 17.77 -48.79
CA MET A 1 53.63 17.00 -48.80
C MET A 1 53.31 16.64 -47.36
N ARG A 2 52.30 17.27 -46.75
CA ARG A 2 51.90 17.06 -45.35
C ARG A 2 50.63 16.21 -45.34
N SER A 3 50.71 14.95 -44.93
CA SER A 3 49.55 14.10 -44.71
C SER A 3 48.90 14.45 -43.37
N THR A 4 47.72 15.06 -43.41
CA THR A 4 46.83 15.19 -42.26
C THR A 4 46.09 13.87 -42.06
N ALA A 5 46.40 13.15 -41.00
CA ALA A 5 45.64 11.98 -40.57
C ALA A 5 44.40 12.45 -39.80
N THR A 6 43.22 12.29 -40.38
CA THR A 6 41.94 12.61 -39.76
C THR A 6 41.57 11.47 -38.81
N LEU A 7 41.71 11.67 -37.49
CA LEU A 7 41.15 10.75 -36.50
C LEU A 7 39.63 10.94 -36.46
N PHE A 8 38.88 9.94 -36.92
CA PHE A 8 37.46 9.80 -36.60
C PHE A 8 37.33 9.13 -35.23
N VAL A 9 37.03 9.90 -34.20
CA VAL A 9 36.61 9.36 -32.90
C VAL A 9 35.12 9.06 -33.00
N ALA A 10 34.76 7.77 -33.07
CA ALA A 10 33.38 7.33 -32.97
C ALA A 10 32.90 7.54 -31.52
N ALA A 11 32.01 8.50 -31.32
CA ALA A 11 31.33 8.67 -30.04
C ALA A 11 30.30 7.56 -29.87
N LEU A 12 30.58 6.61 -28.97
CA LEU A 12 29.62 5.60 -28.54
C LEU A 12 28.59 6.30 -27.62
N ALA A 13 27.43 6.67 -28.17
CA ALA A 13 26.30 7.10 -27.36
C ALA A 13 25.76 5.88 -26.61
N ALA A 14 26.12 5.71 -25.34
CA ALA A 14 25.49 4.75 -24.46
C ALA A 14 24.05 5.24 -24.18
N ALA A 15 23.08 4.74 -24.95
CA ALA A 15 21.68 4.86 -24.58
C ALA A 15 21.47 3.99 -23.34
N THR A 16 21.38 4.60 -22.16
CA THR A 16 20.90 3.93 -20.96
C THR A 16 19.43 3.61 -21.18
N VAL A 17 19.13 2.37 -21.58
CA VAL A 17 17.77 1.85 -21.52
C VAL A 17 17.43 1.74 -20.04
N GLN A 18 16.66 2.69 -19.50
CA GLN A 18 15.98 2.47 -18.23
C GLN A 18 14.97 1.35 -18.49
N ALA A 19 15.32 0.13 -18.11
CA ALA A 19 14.35 -0.95 -18.04
C ALA A 19 13.28 -0.52 -17.01
N THR A 20 12.06 -0.30 -17.48
CA THR A 20 10.91 -0.15 -16.60
C THR A 20 10.74 -1.45 -15.82
N ALA A 21 10.39 -1.36 -14.54
CA ALA A 21 10.04 -2.55 -13.76
C ALA A 21 8.98 -3.36 -14.54
N PRO A 22 9.10 -4.70 -14.63
CA PRO A 22 8.07 -5.51 -15.26
C PRO A 22 6.72 -5.26 -14.58
N THR A 23 5.65 -5.32 -15.34
CA THR A 23 4.28 -5.19 -14.80
C THR A 23 3.72 -6.58 -14.49
N CYS A 24 2.67 -6.63 -13.68
CA CYS A 24 1.93 -7.86 -13.42
C CYS A 24 0.42 -7.63 -13.45
N SER A 25 -0.30 -8.71 -13.74
CA SER A 25 -1.76 -8.81 -13.65
C SER A 25 -2.16 -10.28 -13.50
N ALA A 26 -3.45 -10.56 -13.35
CA ALA A 26 -3.99 -11.93 -13.32
C ALA A 26 -3.57 -12.78 -14.53
N ASP A 27 -3.41 -12.17 -15.71
CA ASP A 27 -3.05 -12.84 -16.96
C ASP A 27 -1.54 -12.81 -17.26
N ASP A 28 -0.79 -11.89 -16.65
CA ASP A 28 0.63 -11.69 -16.88
C ASP A 28 1.38 -11.66 -15.55
N LYS A 29 1.90 -12.81 -15.14
CA LYS A 29 2.55 -12.96 -13.84
C LYS A 29 3.98 -12.44 -13.86
N CYS A 30 4.45 -12.02 -12.69
CA CYS A 30 5.83 -11.62 -12.53
C CYS A 30 6.85 -12.72 -12.90
N PRO A 31 8.02 -12.34 -13.45
CA PRO A 31 9.12 -13.27 -13.71
C PRO A 31 9.83 -13.67 -12.40
N GLU A 32 10.56 -14.79 -12.43
CA GLU A 32 11.29 -15.31 -11.26
C GLU A 32 12.31 -14.33 -10.66
N ASP A 33 12.96 -13.51 -11.48
CA ASP A 33 13.94 -12.51 -11.05
C ASP A 33 13.31 -11.33 -10.28
N TYR A 34 12.01 -11.09 -10.45
CA TYR A 34 11.22 -10.03 -9.79
C TYR A 34 9.88 -10.60 -9.32
N PRO A 35 9.87 -11.59 -8.41
CA PRO A 35 8.79 -12.55 -8.31
C PRO A 35 7.52 -12.00 -7.66
N CYS A 36 7.58 -10.82 -7.03
CA CYS A 36 6.52 -10.27 -6.20
C CYS A 36 5.77 -9.18 -6.93
N CYS A 37 4.46 -9.36 -7.09
CA CYS A 37 3.56 -8.38 -7.68
C CYS A 37 2.99 -7.46 -6.59
N TYR A 38 3.29 -6.16 -6.67
CA TYR A 38 2.73 -5.14 -5.78
C TYR A 38 2.16 -4.00 -6.62
N SER A 39 0.85 -3.72 -6.47
CA SER A 39 0.17 -2.66 -7.22
C SER A 39 0.41 -2.72 -8.74
N GLY A 40 0.36 -3.93 -9.31
CA GLY A 40 0.58 -4.18 -10.74
C GLY A 40 2.03 -4.02 -11.21
N GLN A 41 3.00 -3.93 -10.30
CA GLN A 41 4.43 -3.85 -10.59
C GLN A 41 5.20 -5.02 -9.96
N CYS A 42 6.11 -5.61 -10.72
CA CYS A 42 6.97 -6.69 -10.27
C CYS A 42 8.23 -6.16 -9.59
N GLY A 43 8.60 -6.79 -8.47
CA GLY A 43 9.77 -6.40 -7.71
C GLY A 43 10.30 -7.46 -6.77
N VAL A 44 11.21 -7.02 -5.92
CA VAL A 44 11.89 -7.81 -4.87
C VAL A 44 11.87 -7.02 -3.57
N GLY A 45 12.23 -7.67 -2.45
CA GLY A 45 12.37 -6.99 -1.16
C GLY A 45 11.03 -6.53 -0.61
N THR A 46 10.84 -5.22 -0.43
CA THR A 46 9.61 -4.65 0.14
C THR A 46 8.36 -4.91 -0.72
N TYR A 47 8.52 -5.16 -2.02
CA TYR A 47 7.44 -5.59 -2.91
C TYR A 47 6.84 -6.95 -2.51
N CYS A 48 7.60 -7.75 -1.76
CA CYS A 48 7.20 -9.06 -1.29
C CYS A 48 6.56 -9.02 0.10
N LEU A 49 6.40 -7.86 0.73
CA LEU A 49 5.74 -7.72 2.04
C LEU A 49 4.23 -7.47 1.84
N GLY A 50 3.56 -6.89 2.84
CA GLY A 50 2.13 -6.56 2.79
C GLY A 50 1.74 -5.78 1.54
N GLY A 51 0.66 -6.23 0.90
CA GLY A 51 0.17 -5.79 -0.41
C GLY A 51 0.72 -6.56 -1.60
N CYS A 52 1.57 -7.57 -1.38
CA CYS A 52 2.06 -8.46 -2.44
C CYS A 52 0.95 -9.42 -2.87
N ASN A 53 0.44 -9.28 -4.09
CA ASN A 53 -0.62 -10.16 -4.60
C ASN A 53 -0.03 -11.53 -5.01
N PRO A 54 -0.36 -12.63 -4.30
CA PRO A 54 0.21 -13.94 -4.59
C PRO A 54 -0.35 -14.57 -5.88
N LEU A 55 -1.52 -14.13 -6.36
CA LEU A 55 -2.15 -14.65 -7.57
C LEU A 55 -1.49 -14.10 -8.83
N GLU A 56 -1.01 -12.86 -8.78
CA GLU A 56 -0.33 -12.15 -9.87
C GLU A 56 1.20 -12.26 -9.80
N SER A 57 1.72 -12.76 -8.67
CA SER A 57 3.13 -13.06 -8.48
C SER A 57 3.59 -14.30 -9.26
N TYR A 58 4.92 -14.48 -9.39
CA TYR A 58 5.53 -15.61 -10.10
C TYR A 58 5.00 -16.97 -9.61
N SER A 59 4.87 -17.10 -8.30
CA SER A 59 4.28 -18.25 -7.60
C SER A 59 3.53 -17.82 -6.34
N LEU A 60 2.68 -18.70 -5.81
CA LEU A 60 1.95 -18.46 -4.55
C LEU A 60 2.88 -18.23 -3.34
N ASN A 61 4.14 -18.66 -3.41
CA ASN A 61 5.12 -18.52 -2.33
C ASN A 61 6.08 -17.33 -2.54
N SER A 62 5.79 -16.45 -3.51
CA SER A 62 6.67 -15.30 -3.80
C SER A 62 6.53 -14.23 -2.72
N CYS A 63 5.31 -14.01 -2.24
CA CYS A 63 5.01 -13.07 -1.17
C CYS A 63 5.42 -13.64 0.19
N ALA A 64 5.85 -12.76 1.09
CA ALA A 64 6.13 -13.09 2.46
C ALA A 64 4.82 -13.51 3.16
N PRO A 65 4.86 -14.49 4.08
CA PRO A 65 3.69 -14.82 4.88
C PRO A 65 3.27 -13.65 5.75
N GLU A 66 1.98 -13.29 5.70
CA GLU A 66 1.47 -12.19 6.48
C GLU A 66 1.35 -12.51 7.99
N PRO A 67 1.68 -11.55 8.87
CA PRO A 67 1.52 -11.71 10.32
C PRO A 67 0.04 -11.93 10.69
N ILE A 68 -0.24 -12.91 11.54
CA ILE A 68 -1.60 -13.25 11.94
C ILE A 68 -2.02 -12.40 13.14
N CYS A 69 -3.15 -11.71 13.01
CA CYS A 69 -3.75 -10.93 14.07
C CYS A 69 -4.20 -11.81 15.25
N LYS A 70 -4.05 -11.25 16.46
CA LYS A 70 -4.54 -11.84 17.71
C LYS A 70 -5.66 -10.96 18.26
N ASN A 71 -6.47 -11.53 19.15
CA ASN A 71 -7.50 -10.76 19.84
C ASN A 71 -6.84 -9.66 20.69
N GLU A 72 -6.90 -8.43 20.20
CA GLU A 72 -6.21 -7.28 20.77
C GLU A 72 -7.17 -6.08 20.82
N THR A 73 -6.86 -5.09 21.65
CA THR A 73 -7.53 -3.79 21.64
C THR A 73 -6.47 -2.70 21.60
N TYR A 74 -6.45 -1.93 20.53
CA TYR A 74 -5.49 -0.86 20.34
C TYR A 74 -6.03 0.46 20.88
N THR A 75 -5.16 1.23 21.52
CA THR A 75 -5.42 2.60 21.93
C THR A 75 -4.46 3.53 21.23
N PHE A 76 -4.92 4.72 20.86
CA PHE A 76 -4.14 5.67 20.07
C PHE A 76 -3.69 6.85 20.93
N THR A 77 -2.82 6.55 21.90
CA THR A 77 -2.24 7.54 22.83
C THR A 77 -0.82 7.96 22.44
N THR A 78 -0.12 7.15 21.66
CA THR A 78 1.19 7.47 21.06
C THR A 78 1.27 6.91 19.63
N LEU A 79 2.37 7.20 18.92
CA LEU A 79 2.70 6.60 17.63
C LEU A 79 3.92 5.65 17.75
N ASP A 80 4.29 5.25 18.97
CA ASP A 80 5.56 4.54 19.20
C ASP A 80 5.57 3.12 18.61
N ASN A 81 4.40 2.51 18.46
CA ASN A 81 4.21 1.20 17.80
C ASN A 81 3.85 1.34 16.30
N ALA A 82 4.12 2.51 15.72
CA ALA A 82 3.84 2.82 14.33
C ALA A 82 5.12 3.21 13.59
N VAL A 83 5.20 2.81 12.33
CA VAL A 83 6.34 3.14 11.46
C VAL A 83 5.86 3.72 10.14
N LEU A 84 6.67 4.59 9.54
CA LEU A 84 6.42 5.03 8.17
C LEU A 84 6.45 3.82 7.23
N TYR A 85 5.50 3.77 6.29
CA TYR A 85 5.33 2.62 5.40
C TYR A 85 6.60 2.24 4.64
N ASP A 86 7.37 3.24 4.18
CA ASP A 86 8.65 3.03 3.46
C ASP A 86 9.81 2.58 4.36
N HIS A 87 9.62 2.61 5.68
CA HIS A 87 10.57 2.13 6.69
C HIS A 87 10.14 0.77 7.30
N TYR A 88 8.95 0.27 6.97
CA TYR A 88 8.48 -1.02 7.45
C TYR A 88 9.16 -2.17 6.67
N LEU A 89 9.79 -3.09 7.40
CA LEU A 89 10.56 -4.19 6.82
C LEU A 89 9.93 -5.56 7.12
N GLY A 90 8.63 -5.61 7.37
CA GLY A 90 7.92 -6.85 7.75
C GLY A 90 8.09 -7.23 9.22
N ASN A 91 8.61 -6.32 10.05
CA ASN A 91 8.84 -6.53 11.49
C ASN A 91 7.59 -6.23 12.34
N ALA A 92 6.50 -6.95 12.10
CA ALA A 92 5.22 -6.80 12.82
C ALA A 92 5.31 -7.03 14.34
N SER A 93 6.39 -7.64 14.82
CA SER A 93 6.65 -7.79 16.27
C SER A 93 7.14 -6.51 16.94
N GLU A 94 7.61 -5.54 16.15
CA GLU A 94 8.09 -4.24 16.64
C GLU A 94 7.07 -3.14 16.37
N TYR A 95 6.42 -3.19 15.20
CA TYR A 95 5.42 -2.21 14.79
C TYR A 95 4.10 -2.89 14.44
N ASP A 96 3.07 -2.65 15.24
CA ASP A 96 1.71 -3.09 14.94
C ASP A 96 1.14 -2.35 13.73
N TRP A 97 1.57 -1.09 13.53
CA TRP A 97 1.00 -0.19 12.54
C TRP A 97 2.04 0.34 11.55
N ALA A 98 1.65 0.43 10.29
CA ALA A 98 2.35 1.22 9.28
C ALA A 98 1.50 2.44 8.90
N TYR A 99 2.13 3.54 8.54
CA TYR A 99 1.40 4.75 8.16
C TYR A 99 2.07 5.54 7.04
N SER A 100 1.27 6.39 6.40
CA SER A 100 1.74 7.42 5.47
C SER A 100 1.04 8.75 5.73
N GLY A 101 1.62 9.83 5.23
CA GLY A 101 1.07 11.18 5.39
C GLY A 101 1.36 11.77 6.77
N TYR A 102 0.31 12.26 7.43
CA TYR A 102 0.40 13.17 8.57
C TYR A 102 -0.51 12.74 9.74
N PRO A 103 -0.36 11.52 10.28
CA PRO A 103 -1.08 11.16 11.49
C PRO A 103 -0.56 11.97 12.69
N LEU A 104 -1.45 12.27 13.63
CA LEU A 104 -1.08 12.89 14.90
C LEU A 104 -1.95 12.35 16.02
N ILE A 105 -1.38 12.32 17.23
CA ILE A 105 -2.18 12.06 18.42
C ILE A 105 -2.69 13.38 18.98
N LYS A 106 -4.00 13.46 19.19
CA LYS A 106 -4.63 14.62 19.81
C LYS A 106 -5.86 14.19 20.60
N ASN A 107 -5.89 14.58 21.87
CA ASN A 107 -6.93 14.20 22.84
C ASN A 107 -7.07 12.67 22.92
N ASP A 108 -5.95 11.96 23.08
CA ASP A 108 -5.90 10.49 23.20
C ASP A 108 -6.61 9.75 22.05
N SER A 109 -6.51 10.31 20.85
CA SER A 109 -7.09 9.75 19.63
C SER A 109 -6.11 9.92 18.48
N LEU A 110 -6.12 8.97 17.55
CA LEU A 110 -5.46 9.09 16.26
C LEU A 110 -6.25 10.05 15.36
N TRP A 111 -5.56 11.06 14.87
CA TRP A 111 -6.09 11.98 13.86
C TRP A 111 -5.34 11.73 12.56
N LEU A 112 -6.07 11.26 11.55
CA LEU A 112 -5.58 11.20 10.18
C LEU A 112 -5.82 12.57 9.55
N THR A 113 -4.75 13.31 9.27
CA THR A 113 -4.86 14.69 8.78
C THR A 113 -4.51 14.84 7.31
N MET A 114 -5.00 15.92 6.72
CA MET A 114 -4.71 16.32 5.35
C MET A 114 -4.46 17.83 5.32
N PRO A 115 -3.22 18.27 5.61
CA PRO A 115 -2.84 19.67 5.48
C PRO A 115 -3.12 20.25 4.09
N ASN A 116 -3.20 21.59 4.00
CA ASN A 116 -3.46 22.25 2.72
C ASN A 116 -2.30 22.00 1.74
N GLY A 117 -2.63 21.61 0.50
CA GLY A 117 -1.64 21.31 -0.54
C GLY A 117 -0.93 19.96 -0.37
N THR A 118 -1.45 19.07 0.47
CA THR A 118 -0.89 17.72 0.67
C THR A 118 -1.90 16.62 0.32
N THR A 119 -1.46 15.36 0.39
CA THR A 119 -2.32 14.17 0.36
C THR A 119 -2.89 13.85 1.74
N GLY A 120 -3.80 12.88 1.79
CA GLY A 120 -4.33 12.31 3.04
C GLY A 120 -3.31 11.50 3.83
N SER A 121 -3.77 10.93 4.95
CA SER A 121 -3.00 10.01 5.79
C SER A 121 -3.63 8.63 5.76
N LEU A 122 -2.78 7.59 5.74
CA LEU A 122 -3.16 6.19 5.90
C LEU A 122 -2.59 5.67 7.22
N TYR A 123 -3.31 4.81 7.91
CA TYR A 123 -2.82 4.11 9.09
C TYR A 123 -3.35 2.67 9.07
N MET A 124 -2.46 1.71 8.91
CA MET A 124 -2.75 0.33 8.53
C MET A 124 -2.19 -0.63 9.56
N LEU A 125 -2.98 -1.65 9.93
CA LEU A 125 -2.55 -2.70 10.84
C LEU A 125 -1.69 -3.71 10.06
N ASN A 126 -0.51 -4.06 10.59
CA ASN A 126 0.42 -5.00 9.98
C ASN A 126 0.07 -6.47 10.25
N HIS A 127 -1.11 -6.75 10.79
CA HIS A 127 -1.56 -8.08 11.16
C HIS A 127 -2.89 -8.40 10.48
N TYR A 128 -2.92 -9.47 9.70
CA TYR A 128 -4.05 -9.87 8.88
C TYR A 128 -5.05 -10.71 9.68
N ILE A 129 -6.32 -10.56 9.30
CA ILE A 129 -7.44 -11.27 9.91
C ILE A 129 -8.08 -12.12 8.83
N TRP A 130 -8.11 -13.44 9.01
CA TRP A 130 -8.76 -14.35 8.05
C TRP A 130 -10.28 -14.26 8.15
N TYR A 131 -10.81 -14.36 9.38
CA TYR A 131 -12.20 -14.07 9.73
C TYR A 131 -12.24 -13.51 11.15
N GLY A 132 -13.25 -12.70 11.45
CA GLY A 132 -13.43 -12.20 12.80
C GLY A 132 -14.37 -11.02 12.85
N LYS A 133 -14.19 -10.20 13.89
CA LYS A 133 -14.91 -8.96 14.07
C LYS A 133 -13.92 -7.86 14.42
N ILE A 134 -14.01 -6.77 13.68
CA ILE A 134 -13.25 -5.55 13.96
C ILE A 134 -14.26 -4.47 14.34
N SER A 135 -13.88 -3.61 15.27
CA SER A 135 -14.73 -2.51 15.71
C SER A 135 -13.85 -1.32 16.04
N ALA A 136 -14.27 -0.14 15.57
CA ALA A 136 -13.56 1.11 15.79
C ALA A 136 -14.58 2.21 16.15
N SER A 137 -14.16 3.15 17.00
CA SER A 137 -14.92 4.38 17.25
C SER A 137 -14.33 5.48 16.37
N ILE A 138 -15.09 5.93 15.37
CA ILE A 138 -14.60 6.83 14.33
C ILE A 138 -15.42 8.12 14.34
N LYS A 139 -14.73 9.26 14.17
CA LYS A 139 -15.33 10.56 13.86
C LYS A 139 -14.83 11.01 12.51
N SER A 140 -15.73 11.07 11.53
CA SER A 140 -15.39 11.42 10.15
C SER A 140 -15.12 12.91 9.95
N SER A 141 -14.41 13.21 8.86
CA SER A 141 -14.26 14.58 8.34
C SER A 141 -15.61 15.14 7.87
N ARG A 142 -15.74 16.47 7.90
CA ARG A 142 -16.95 17.20 7.50
C ARG A 142 -16.77 18.11 6.29
N THR A 143 -15.61 18.04 5.65
CA THR A 143 -15.27 18.92 4.53
C THR A 143 -15.69 18.25 3.23
N GLY A 144 -16.49 18.93 2.41
CA GLY A 144 -16.87 18.42 1.09
C GLY A 144 -15.64 18.08 0.25
N GLY A 145 -15.67 16.90 -0.40
CA GLY A 145 -14.53 16.36 -1.16
C GLY A 145 -13.50 15.58 -0.32
N VAL A 146 -13.65 15.53 1.00
CA VAL A 146 -12.81 14.71 1.88
C VAL A 146 -13.56 13.43 2.25
N VAL A 147 -12.93 12.28 2.06
CA VAL A 147 -13.45 10.98 2.47
C VAL A 147 -12.70 10.52 3.73
N THR A 148 -13.44 10.02 4.71
CA THR A 148 -12.86 9.20 5.79
C THR A 148 -13.20 7.75 5.47
N GLY A 149 -12.19 6.90 5.33
CA GLY A 149 -12.36 5.48 5.05
C GLY A 149 -12.04 4.61 6.27
N PHE A 150 -12.74 3.50 6.42
CA PHE A 150 -12.35 2.38 7.27
C PHE A 150 -12.48 1.11 6.44
N ILE A 151 -11.33 0.58 6.04
CA ILE A 151 -11.19 -0.38 4.94
C ILE A 151 -10.56 -1.66 5.49
N LEU A 152 -11.12 -2.80 5.09
CA LEU A 152 -10.53 -4.12 5.26
C LEU A 152 -10.11 -4.59 3.87
N MET A 153 -8.83 -4.91 3.69
CA MET A 153 -8.28 -5.27 2.39
C MET A 153 -7.33 -6.46 2.51
N SER A 154 -7.43 -7.42 1.60
CA SER A 154 -6.46 -8.51 1.42
C SER A 154 -5.41 -8.17 0.36
N ASP A 155 -4.33 -8.96 0.29
CA ASP A 155 -3.30 -8.73 -0.72
C ASP A 155 -3.74 -9.09 -2.14
N ASP A 156 -4.75 -9.95 -2.29
CA ASP A 156 -5.37 -10.25 -3.58
C ASP A 156 -6.54 -9.32 -3.91
N SER A 157 -6.71 -8.23 -3.15
CA SER A 157 -7.70 -7.15 -3.38
C SER A 157 -9.17 -7.52 -3.10
N ASP A 158 -9.43 -8.48 -2.20
CA ASP A 158 -10.74 -8.52 -1.53
C ASP A 158 -10.84 -7.32 -0.60
N GLU A 159 -11.96 -6.59 -0.64
CA GLU A 159 -12.14 -5.33 0.08
C GLU A 159 -13.53 -5.22 0.71
N ILE A 160 -13.61 -4.66 1.91
CA ILE A 160 -14.86 -4.24 2.57
C ILE A 160 -14.68 -2.83 3.10
N ASP A 161 -15.57 -1.94 2.66
CA ASP A 161 -15.40 -0.50 2.84
C ASP A 161 -16.50 0.14 3.67
N TYR A 162 -16.07 1.12 4.47
CA TYR A 162 -16.95 2.09 5.09
C TYR A 162 -16.42 3.49 4.79
N GLU A 163 -17.17 4.24 4.00
CA GLU A 163 -16.77 5.56 3.53
C GLU A 163 -17.72 6.65 4.00
N TRP A 164 -17.19 7.60 4.75
CA TRP A 164 -17.91 8.82 5.12
C TRP A 164 -17.44 9.97 4.24
N VAL A 165 -18.29 10.36 3.30
CA VAL A 165 -18.02 11.51 2.45
C VAL A 165 -18.41 12.79 3.18
N GLY A 166 -17.46 13.71 3.35
CA GLY A 166 -17.59 14.86 4.24
C GLY A 166 -18.72 15.86 3.92
N TYR A 167 -19.36 15.77 2.76
CA TYR A 167 -20.57 16.56 2.47
C TYR A 167 -21.84 15.96 3.11
N ASN A 168 -21.86 14.67 3.46
CA ASN A 168 -23.00 13.97 4.03
C ASN A 168 -22.66 13.43 5.43
N LEU A 169 -23.02 14.19 6.46
CA LEU A 169 -22.72 13.86 7.85
C LEU A 169 -23.70 12.86 8.49
N THR A 170 -24.69 12.39 7.74
CA THR A 170 -25.79 11.56 8.25
C THR A 170 -25.79 10.14 7.70
N SER A 171 -24.85 9.81 6.80
CA SER A 171 -24.79 8.53 6.12
C SER A 171 -23.35 8.06 6.00
N VAL A 172 -23.21 6.74 5.89
CA VAL A 172 -21.98 6.05 5.51
C VAL A 172 -22.29 5.25 4.25
N GLN A 173 -21.36 5.22 3.32
CA GLN A 173 -21.39 4.34 2.16
C GLN A 173 -20.68 3.05 2.55
N THR A 174 -21.25 1.92 2.16
CA THR A 174 -20.65 0.62 2.34
C THR A 174 -20.47 -0.01 0.98
N ASP A 175 -19.31 -0.61 0.76
CA ASP A 175 -18.99 -1.28 -0.50
C ASP A 175 -18.20 -2.57 -0.24
N PHE A 176 -18.07 -3.40 -1.27
CA PHE A 176 -17.18 -4.55 -1.22
C PHE A 176 -16.64 -4.89 -2.62
N TYR A 177 -15.39 -5.36 -2.64
CA TYR A 177 -14.72 -5.85 -3.85
C TYR A 177 -14.30 -7.29 -3.63
N PHE A 178 -14.40 -8.10 -4.68
CA PHE A 178 -13.79 -9.42 -4.72
C PHE A 178 -12.67 -9.38 -5.74
N GLN A 179 -11.44 -9.54 -5.26
CA GLN A 179 -10.22 -9.50 -6.07
C GLN A 179 -10.13 -8.25 -6.98
N GLY A 180 -10.46 -7.09 -6.43
CA GLY A 180 -10.42 -5.79 -7.12
C GLY A 180 -11.59 -5.57 -8.09
N ILE A 181 -12.60 -6.46 -8.10
CA ILE A 181 -13.78 -6.35 -8.94
C ILE A 181 -15.00 -5.94 -8.10
N ASP A 182 -15.58 -4.80 -8.44
CA ASP A 182 -16.83 -4.30 -7.89
C ASP A 182 -18.03 -5.14 -8.38
N ASN A 183 -19.05 -5.31 -7.54
CA ASN A 183 -20.35 -5.89 -7.87
C ASN A 183 -20.29 -7.31 -8.47
N CYS A 184 -19.50 -8.17 -7.84
CA CYS A 184 -19.44 -9.60 -8.14
C CYS A 184 -20.77 -10.29 -7.80
N THR A 185 -21.63 -10.48 -8.81
CA THR A 185 -22.88 -11.27 -8.75
C THR A 185 -22.90 -12.37 -9.79
#